data_AF-A0A7Y2AJE9-F1
#
_entry.id   AF-A0A7Y2AJE9-F1
#
_cell.length_a   1.000
_cell.length_b   1.000
_cell.length_c   1.000
_cell.angle_alpha   90.00
_cell.angle_beta   90.00
_cell.angle_gamma   90.00
#
_symmetry.space_group_name_H-M   'P 1'
#
loop_
_entity.id
_entity.type
_entity.pdbx_description
1 polymer ?
#
loop_
_entity_poly.entity_id
_entity_poly.type
_entity_poly.pdbx_seq_one_letter_code
_entity_poly.pdbx_strand_id
1 'polypeptide(L)'
;MRFNQVVLLAKPKIASGDIDKLSAGIQSAATALTLTILATITPPQNQNDEYRLREVAVGYSVPIKGQLTVVTSDTAKTLGAGLGFIQRRMLSENESQLSNVRSVVRSSTLQVFDVPAIMLRGGKHRHYVTRHMIWIDGKTGQGALMVWLLTKDASGNLRPASEPLRLVALGTREQRNIHVDGNEFTLGFPSANAFALEDLPPGKSVAWTVQLAASAALPTYTQEQLAKLSADMNEAIEKSRRP
;
A
#
# COMPACT_ATOMS: atom_id res chain seq x y z
N MET A 1 9.32 21.77 -1.37
CA MET A 1 9.12 20.31 -1.28
C MET A 1 8.20 19.89 -2.41
N ARG A 2 8.53 18.83 -3.16
CA ARG A 2 7.72 18.35 -4.29
C ARG A 2 6.41 17.71 -3.82
N PHE A 3 6.49 16.77 -2.89
CA PHE A 3 5.34 16.16 -2.21
C PHE A 3 4.95 16.97 -0.97
N ASN A 4 3.65 17.16 -0.76
CA ASN A 4 3.12 17.97 0.34
C ASN A 4 2.06 17.25 1.20
N GLN A 5 1.69 16.01 0.84
CA GLN A 5 0.74 15.20 1.58
C GLN A 5 1.33 13.81 1.85
N VAL A 6 1.34 13.41 3.12
CA VAL A 6 1.54 11.99 3.47
C VAL A 6 0.22 11.28 3.24
N VAL A 7 0.23 10.17 2.50
CA VAL A 7 -0.94 9.30 2.34
C VAL A 7 -0.88 8.20 3.39
N LEU A 8 0.22 7.46 3.45
CA LEU A 8 0.43 6.36 4.38
C LEU A 8 1.91 6.20 4.72
N LEU A 9 2.21 5.98 6.00
CA LEU A 9 3.50 5.47 6.48
C LEU A 9 3.27 4.18 7.26
N ALA A 10 3.72 3.08 6.69
CA ALA A 10 3.52 1.73 7.20
C ALA A 10 4.85 1.18 7.72
N LYS A 11 5.07 1.28 9.03
CA LYS A 11 6.31 0.83 9.66
C LYS A 11 6.22 -0.66 9.97
N PRO A 12 7.05 -1.53 9.36
CA PRO A 12 6.99 -2.96 9.61
C PRO A 12 7.32 -3.33 11.06
N LYS A 13 6.64 -4.37 11.56
CA LYS A 13 6.84 -5.00 12.86
C LYS A 13 6.67 -6.51 12.70
N ILE A 14 7.70 -7.27 13.07
CA ILE A 14 7.56 -8.73 13.21
C ILE A 14 6.62 -9.00 14.39
N ALA A 15 5.49 -9.64 14.13
CA ALA A 15 4.40 -9.76 15.07
C ALA A 15 4.07 -11.21 15.45
N SER A 16 4.18 -12.16 14.50
CA SER A 16 3.86 -13.56 14.75
C SER A 16 4.63 -14.52 13.83
N GLY A 17 4.40 -15.84 14.00
CA GLY A 17 5.04 -16.91 13.24
C GLY A 17 6.33 -17.43 13.89
N ASP A 18 7.24 -17.96 13.07
CA ASP A 18 8.52 -18.54 13.49
C ASP A 18 9.58 -17.45 13.77
N ILE A 19 9.27 -16.52 14.67
CA ILE A 19 10.10 -15.35 14.95
C ILE A 19 11.48 -15.74 15.50
N ASP A 20 11.53 -16.83 16.26
CA ASP A 20 12.73 -17.41 16.87
C ASP A 20 13.75 -17.93 15.84
N LYS A 21 13.33 -18.18 14.59
CA LYS A 21 14.23 -18.53 13.50
C LYS A 21 14.91 -17.32 12.85
N LEU A 22 14.52 -16.10 13.20
CA LEU A 22 15.16 -14.89 12.68
C LEU A 22 16.47 -14.59 13.41
N SER A 23 17.55 -14.43 12.65
CA SER A 23 18.73 -13.76 13.21
C SER A 23 18.45 -12.28 13.49
N ALA A 24 19.15 -11.69 14.47
CA ALA A 24 19.02 -10.28 14.81
C ALA A 24 19.24 -9.36 13.59
N GLY A 25 20.14 -9.74 12.67
CA GLY A 25 20.38 -9.01 11.43
C GLY A 25 19.17 -9.01 10.48
N ILE A 26 18.49 -10.15 10.34
CA ILE A 26 17.29 -10.28 9.49
C ILE A 26 16.11 -9.54 10.12
N GLN A 27 15.92 -9.67 11.44
CA GLN A 27 14.87 -8.95 12.15
C GLN A 27 15.05 -7.43 12.04
N SER A 28 16.29 -6.94 12.20
CA SER A 28 16.64 -5.54 12.00
C SER A 28 16.39 -5.09 10.56
N ALA A 29 16.67 -5.94 9.56
CA ALA A 29 16.39 -5.61 8.17
C ALA A 29 14.89 -5.54 7.86
N ALA A 30 14.13 -6.56 8.26
CA ALA A 30 12.69 -6.67 8.02
C ALA A 30 11.90 -5.51 8.67
N THR A 31 12.45 -4.86 9.69
CA THR A 31 11.81 -3.75 10.41
C THR A 31 12.36 -2.36 10.04
N ALA A 32 13.40 -2.28 9.20
CA ALA A 32 14.10 -1.02 8.90
C ALA A 32 13.40 -0.12 7.88
N LEU A 33 12.66 -0.72 6.93
CA LEU A 33 12.14 -0.03 5.75
C LEU A 33 10.66 0.29 5.92
N THR A 34 10.32 1.57 6.06
CA THR A 34 8.92 2.02 6.19
C THR A 34 8.32 2.23 4.81
N LEU A 35 7.31 1.45 4.43
CA LEU A 35 6.56 1.71 3.20
C LEU A 35 5.92 3.10 3.30
N THR A 36 6.13 3.90 2.27
CA THR A 36 5.81 5.32 2.26
C THR A 36 5.03 5.65 0.99
N ILE A 37 3.81 6.14 1.17
CA ILE A 37 2.97 6.66 0.09
C ILE A 37 2.81 8.16 0.31
N LEU A 38 3.20 8.95 -0.68
CA LEU A 38 3.13 10.41 -0.68
C LEU A 38 2.29 10.89 -1.86
N ALA A 39 1.71 12.07 -1.71
CA ALA A 39 0.99 12.75 -2.78
C ALA A 39 1.36 14.24 -2.85
N THR A 40 1.13 14.80 -4.03
CA THR A 40 1.16 16.25 -4.26
C THR A 40 -0.25 16.69 -4.59
N ILE A 41 -0.84 17.47 -3.70
CA ILE A 41 -2.15 18.10 -3.90
C ILE A 41 -1.92 19.57 -4.17
N THR A 42 -2.39 20.07 -5.31
CA THR A 42 -2.26 21.48 -5.68
C THR A 42 -3.59 22.20 -5.43
N PRO A 43 -3.58 23.34 -4.71
CA PRO A 43 -4.78 24.16 -4.56
C PRO A 43 -5.21 24.77 -5.90
N PRO A 44 -6.47 25.22 -5.99
CA PRO A 44 -6.94 25.96 -7.15
C PRO A 44 -6.15 27.27 -7.33
N GLN A 45 -5.90 27.67 -8.58
CA GLN A 45 -5.19 28.93 -8.88
C GLN A 45 -6.16 30.11 -8.96
N ASN A 46 -7.41 29.86 -9.36
CA ASN A 46 -8.49 30.84 -9.44
C ASN A 46 -9.73 30.37 -8.66
N GLN A 47 -10.70 31.27 -8.42
CA GLN A 47 -11.94 30.91 -7.70
C GLN A 47 -12.77 29.82 -8.37
N ASN A 48 -12.64 29.63 -9.69
CA ASN A 48 -13.35 28.60 -10.45
C ASN A 48 -12.55 27.31 -10.64
N ASP A 49 -11.30 27.25 -10.17
CA ASP A 49 -10.48 26.05 -10.26
C ASP A 49 -10.78 25.10 -9.10
N GLU A 50 -10.38 23.84 -9.27
CA GLU A 50 -10.47 22.80 -8.25
C GLU A 50 -9.08 22.39 -7.76
N TYR A 51 -9.04 21.85 -6.53
CA TYR A 51 -7.90 21.08 -6.03
C TYR A 51 -7.60 19.90 -6.95
N ARG A 52 -6.32 19.60 -7.14
CA ARG A 52 -5.88 18.49 -7.99
C ARG A 52 -4.87 17.59 -7.31
N LEU A 53 -5.08 16.27 -7.44
CA LEU A 53 -4.12 15.22 -7.14
C LEU A 53 -3.12 15.17 -8.29
N ARG A 54 -2.02 15.89 -8.16
CA ARG A 54 -1.03 16.03 -9.23
C ARG A 54 -0.24 14.76 -9.42
N GLU A 55 0.20 14.12 -8.35
CA GLU A 55 1.03 12.91 -8.39
C GLU A 55 0.94 12.14 -7.08
N VAL A 56 1.11 10.82 -7.17
CA VAL A 56 1.30 9.90 -6.05
C VAL A 56 2.63 9.19 -6.26
N ALA A 57 3.39 9.02 -5.20
CA ALA A 57 4.61 8.23 -5.18
C ALA A 57 4.53 7.16 -4.09
N VAL A 58 5.10 5.99 -4.39
CA VAL A 58 5.26 4.87 -3.48
C VAL A 58 6.76 4.58 -3.38
N GLY A 59 7.27 4.44 -2.17
CA GLY A 59 8.68 4.21 -1.91
C GLY A 59 8.92 3.67 -0.51
N TYR A 60 10.19 3.57 -0.12
CA TYR A 60 10.58 3.20 1.23
C TYR A 60 11.35 4.34 1.88
N SER A 61 11.11 4.54 3.17
CA SER A 61 11.83 5.51 3.98
C SER A 61 12.53 4.84 5.16
N VAL A 62 13.63 5.46 5.57
CA VAL A 62 14.47 5.04 6.71
C VAL A 62 14.76 6.25 7.58
N PRO A 63 14.97 6.06 8.91
CA PRO A 63 15.34 7.16 9.78
C PRO A 63 16.77 7.64 9.47
N ILE A 64 16.92 8.91 9.14
CA ILE A 64 18.19 9.61 8.98
C ILE A 64 18.15 10.85 9.87
N LYS A 65 19.05 10.93 10.85
CA LYS A 65 19.08 12.02 11.86
C LYS A 65 17.72 12.25 12.53
N GLY A 66 16.99 11.17 12.82
CA GLY A 66 15.67 11.22 13.48
C GLY A 66 14.48 11.55 12.57
N GLN A 67 14.70 11.77 11.28
CA GLN A 67 13.63 12.02 10.31
C GLN A 67 13.49 10.86 9.32
N LEU A 68 12.26 10.49 8.98
CA LEU A 68 12.02 9.51 7.91
C LEU A 68 12.34 10.16 6.56
N THR A 69 13.35 9.62 5.89
CA THR A 69 13.80 10.09 4.58
C THR A 69 13.56 8.99 3.56
N VAL A 70 12.87 9.31 2.47
CA VAL A 70 12.69 8.40 1.34
C VAL A 70 14.06 8.20 0.69
N VAL A 71 14.44 6.94 0.49
CA VAL A 71 15.74 6.56 -0.06
C VAL A 71 15.55 5.53 -1.17
N THR A 72 16.56 5.44 -2.03
CA THR A 72 16.76 4.35 -2.98
C THR A 72 18.08 3.61 -2.65
N SER A 73 18.36 2.48 -3.29
CA SER A 73 19.62 1.76 -3.16
C SER A 73 20.82 2.66 -3.46
N ASP A 74 20.63 3.58 -4.41
CA ASP A 74 21.66 4.48 -4.91
C ASP A 74 21.84 5.72 -4.01
N THR A 75 20.76 6.18 -3.38
CA THR A 75 20.77 7.43 -2.59
C THR A 75 20.90 7.20 -1.08
N ALA A 76 20.64 6.00 -0.58
CA ALA A 76 20.65 5.72 0.86
C ALA A 76 21.98 6.11 1.52
N LYS A 77 23.12 5.70 0.95
CA LYS A 77 24.45 5.98 1.51
C LYS A 77 24.78 7.47 1.49
N THR A 78 24.51 8.16 0.38
CA THR A 78 24.85 9.59 0.22
C THR A 78 23.99 10.48 1.11
N LEU A 79 22.74 10.07 1.36
CA LEU A 79 21.85 10.74 2.30
C LEU A 79 22.18 10.43 3.78
N GLY A 80 23.12 9.52 4.05
CA GLY A 80 23.57 9.19 5.40
C GLY A 80 22.77 8.09 6.10
N ALA A 81 22.07 7.23 5.35
CA ALA A 81 21.41 6.08 5.93
C ALA A 81 22.44 5.03 6.39
N GLY A 82 22.39 4.67 7.68
CA GLY A 82 23.25 3.65 8.30
C GLY A 82 22.82 2.22 7.98
N LEU A 83 22.54 1.89 6.72
CA LEU A 83 22.04 0.56 6.35
C LEU A 83 23.18 -0.47 6.29
N GLY A 84 23.03 -1.59 7.01
CA GLY A 84 23.89 -2.76 6.91
C GLY A 84 23.74 -3.52 5.57
N PHE A 85 24.54 -4.56 5.35
CA PHE A 85 24.50 -5.35 4.11
C PHE A 85 23.12 -5.96 3.82
N ILE A 86 22.50 -6.60 4.81
CA ILE A 86 21.18 -7.24 4.67
C ILE A 86 20.09 -6.19 4.39
N GLN A 87 20.11 -5.07 5.10
CA GLN A 87 19.18 -3.95 4.88
C GLN A 87 19.28 -3.36 3.47
N ARG A 88 20.51 -3.19 2.95
CA ARG A 88 20.72 -2.70 1.57
C ARG A 88 20.18 -3.68 0.53
N ARG A 89 20.40 -4.98 0.72
CA ARG A 89 19.85 -6.01 -0.16
C ARG A 89 18.32 -6.01 -0.14
N MET A 90 17.73 -5.98 1.05
CA MET A 90 16.27 -5.91 1.20
C MET A 90 15.68 -4.64 0.57
N LEU A 91 16.35 -3.49 0.71
CA LEU A 91 15.94 -2.24 0.06
C LEU A 91 15.94 -2.39 -1.48
N SER A 92 16.99 -2.98 -2.05
CA SER A 92 17.09 -3.23 -3.49
C SER A 92 16.02 -4.21 -3.99
N GLU A 93 15.74 -5.29 -3.24
CA GLU A 93 14.66 -6.23 -3.57
C GLU A 93 13.29 -5.55 -3.50
N ASN A 94 13.05 -4.74 -2.47
CA ASN A 94 11.84 -3.93 -2.33
C ASN A 94 11.67 -2.91 -3.46
N GLU A 95 12.75 -2.26 -3.91
CA GLU A 95 12.73 -1.37 -5.08
C GLU A 95 12.42 -2.11 -6.37
N SER A 96 13.00 -3.29 -6.56
CA SER A 96 12.64 -4.17 -7.68
C SER A 96 11.15 -4.53 -7.64
N GLN A 97 10.56 -4.75 -6.46
CA GLN A 97 9.12 -4.97 -6.34
C GLN A 97 8.29 -3.71 -6.63
N LEU A 98 8.79 -2.52 -6.31
CA LEU A 98 8.13 -1.27 -6.68
C LEU A 98 8.04 -1.08 -8.21
N SER A 99 8.96 -1.67 -8.98
CA SER A 99 8.86 -1.66 -10.45
C SER A 99 7.61 -2.41 -10.98
N ASN A 100 7.04 -3.30 -10.16
CA ASN A 100 5.79 -4.01 -10.47
C ASN A 100 4.54 -3.22 -10.08
N VAL A 101 4.68 -2.02 -9.50
CA VAL A 101 3.54 -1.15 -9.20
C VAL A 101 2.93 -0.66 -10.50
N ARG A 102 1.68 -1.02 -10.73
CA ARG A 102 0.95 -0.67 -11.94
C ARG A 102 -0.05 0.43 -11.64
N SER A 103 0.12 1.59 -12.24
CA SER A 103 -0.95 2.60 -12.28
C SER A 103 -2.09 2.07 -13.17
N VAL A 104 -3.27 1.92 -12.59
CA VAL A 104 -4.47 1.44 -13.29
C VAL A 104 -5.26 2.64 -13.83
N VAL A 105 -5.33 3.72 -13.05
CA VAL A 105 -6.09 4.93 -13.37
C VAL A 105 -5.38 6.15 -12.84
N ARG A 106 -5.43 7.26 -13.59
CA ARG A 106 -5.06 8.60 -13.11
C ARG A 106 -6.04 9.63 -13.67
N SER A 107 -6.61 10.44 -12.78
CA SER A 107 -7.40 11.63 -13.10
C SER A 107 -6.85 12.85 -12.34
N SER A 108 -7.54 13.99 -12.44
CA SER A 108 -7.20 15.20 -11.66
C SER A 108 -7.45 15.05 -10.16
N THR A 109 -8.27 14.09 -9.71
CA THR A 109 -8.65 13.95 -8.29
C THR A 109 -8.52 12.53 -7.76
N LEU A 110 -8.12 11.57 -8.60
CA LEU A 110 -8.12 10.15 -8.25
C LEU A 110 -6.94 9.42 -8.90
N GLN A 111 -6.30 8.54 -8.15
CA GLN A 111 -5.32 7.60 -8.67
C GLN A 111 -5.56 6.19 -8.12
N VAL A 112 -5.60 5.20 -9.02
CA VAL A 112 -5.68 3.77 -8.66
C VAL A 112 -4.39 3.08 -9.09
N PHE A 113 -3.79 2.30 -8.19
CA PHE A 113 -2.62 1.50 -8.51
C PHE A 113 -2.62 0.17 -7.75
N ASP A 114 -1.96 -0.81 -8.36
CA ASP A 114 -1.82 -2.17 -7.86
C ASP A 114 -0.42 -2.41 -7.31
N VAL A 115 -0.34 -3.08 -6.17
CA VAL A 115 0.91 -3.50 -5.53
C VAL A 115 0.84 -5.00 -5.23
N PRO A 116 1.78 -5.82 -5.74
CA PRO A 116 1.89 -7.22 -5.32
C PRO A 116 2.15 -7.30 -3.81
N ALA A 117 1.45 -8.21 -3.12
CA ALA A 117 1.63 -8.43 -1.69
C ALA A 117 1.54 -9.91 -1.33
N ILE A 118 2.20 -10.29 -0.25
CA ILE A 118 2.05 -11.62 0.37
C ILE A 118 1.28 -11.40 1.67
N MET A 119 0.12 -12.05 1.80
CA MET A 119 -0.78 -11.92 2.95
C MET A 119 -0.86 -13.26 3.70
N LEU A 120 -0.94 -13.22 5.03
CA LEU A 120 -1.21 -14.40 5.85
C LEU A 120 -2.71 -14.69 5.83
N ARG A 121 -3.16 -15.76 5.13
CA ARG A 121 -4.57 -16.13 5.05
C ARG A 121 -4.79 -17.63 5.19
N GLY A 122 -5.64 -17.99 6.15
CA GLY A 122 -5.88 -19.40 6.52
C GLY A 122 -4.59 -20.10 6.97
N GLY A 123 -3.75 -19.40 7.74
CA GLY A 123 -2.47 -19.92 8.25
C GLY A 123 -1.39 -20.11 7.19
N LYS A 124 -1.56 -19.56 5.98
CA LYS A 124 -0.60 -19.69 4.87
C LYS A 124 -0.26 -18.35 4.27
N HIS A 125 0.99 -18.20 3.85
CA HIS A 125 1.42 -17.07 3.03
C HIS A 125 0.87 -17.23 1.61
N ARG A 126 0.19 -16.20 1.10
CA ARG A 126 -0.48 -16.24 -0.20
C ARG A 126 -0.26 -14.93 -0.94
N HIS A 127 -0.07 -15.02 -2.25
CA HIS A 127 0.03 -13.85 -3.11
C HIS A 127 -1.34 -13.21 -3.36
N TYR A 128 -1.39 -11.90 -3.18
CA TYR A 128 -2.51 -11.03 -3.51
C TYR A 128 -2.01 -9.83 -4.32
N VAL A 129 -2.96 -9.14 -4.95
CA VAL A 129 -2.77 -7.77 -5.40
C VAL A 129 -3.47 -6.87 -4.39
N THR A 130 -2.73 -5.95 -3.80
CA THR A 130 -3.29 -4.88 -2.97
C THR A 130 -3.56 -3.68 -3.86
N ARG A 131 -4.84 -3.40 -4.12
CA ARG A 131 -5.25 -2.25 -4.92
C ARG A 131 -5.50 -1.06 -4.01
N HIS A 132 -4.89 0.06 -4.37
CA HIS A 132 -4.98 1.32 -3.66
C HIS A 132 -5.72 2.31 -4.55
N MET A 133 -6.75 2.96 -4.01
CA MET A 133 -7.40 4.11 -4.64
C MET A 133 -7.27 5.30 -3.71
N ILE A 134 -6.51 6.30 -4.15
CA ILE A 134 -6.41 7.59 -3.48
C ILE A 134 -7.34 8.54 -4.21
N TRP A 135 -8.19 9.22 -3.45
CA TRP A 135 -9.05 10.25 -4.00
C TRP A 135 -8.98 11.51 -3.15
N ILE A 136 -9.25 12.65 -3.79
CA ILE A 136 -9.48 13.92 -3.14
C ILE A 136 -10.79 14.54 -3.63
N ASP A 137 -11.41 15.35 -2.80
CA ASP A 137 -12.51 16.23 -3.16
C ASP A 137 -11.94 17.49 -3.85
N GLY A 138 -12.44 17.80 -5.05
CA GLY A 138 -11.96 18.92 -5.85
C GLY A 138 -12.23 20.30 -5.24
N LYS A 139 -13.16 20.42 -4.29
CA LYS A 139 -13.52 21.71 -3.68
C LYS A 139 -12.68 22.02 -2.44
N THR A 140 -12.37 21.00 -1.66
CA THR A 140 -11.73 21.13 -0.34
C THR A 140 -10.30 20.61 -0.30
N GLY A 141 -9.90 19.77 -1.27
CA GLY A 141 -8.62 19.07 -1.26
C GLY A 141 -8.51 17.96 -0.23
N GLN A 142 -9.55 17.73 0.58
CA GLN A 142 -9.61 16.63 1.53
C GLN A 142 -9.75 15.31 0.79
N GLY A 143 -9.26 14.21 1.36
CA GLY A 143 -9.28 12.93 0.67
C GLY A 143 -9.12 11.75 1.60
N ALA A 144 -9.06 10.58 1.01
CA ALA A 144 -8.82 9.33 1.70
C ALA A 144 -8.20 8.29 0.76
N LEU A 145 -7.81 7.18 1.37
CA LEU A 145 -7.26 6.01 0.71
C LEU A 145 -8.25 4.84 0.91
N MET A 146 -8.76 4.27 -0.18
CA MET A 146 -9.36 2.93 -0.15
C MET A 146 -8.29 1.89 -0.47
N VAL A 147 -8.25 0.80 0.29
CA VAL A 147 -7.39 -0.35 0.02
C VAL A 147 -8.19 -1.64 0.08
N TRP A 148 -7.95 -2.53 -0.88
CA TRP A 148 -8.55 -3.87 -0.89
C TRP A 148 -7.64 -4.91 -1.53
N LEU A 149 -7.94 -6.17 -1.26
CA LEU A 149 -7.22 -7.31 -1.80
C LEU A 149 -7.95 -7.88 -3.02
N LEU A 150 -7.18 -8.23 -4.03
CA LEU A 150 -7.60 -8.98 -5.19
C LEU A 150 -6.79 -10.28 -5.28
N THR A 151 -7.45 -11.36 -5.66
CA THR A 151 -6.84 -12.63 -6.07
C THR A 151 -6.95 -12.81 -7.57
N LYS A 152 -6.11 -13.66 -8.16
CA LYS A 152 -6.31 -14.14 -9.53
C LYS A 152 -6.99 -15.50 -9.49
N ASP A 153 -8.03 -15.68 -10.30
CA ASP A 153 -8.63 -17.00 -10.54
C ASP A 153 -7.76 -17.85 -11.47
N ALA A 154 -8.18 -19.09 -11.73
CA ALA A 154 -7.44 -20.03 -12.58
C ALA A 154 -7.25 -19.53 -14.03
N SER A 155 -8.12 -18.63 -14.49
CA SER A 155 -8.03 -17.98 -15.80
C SER A 155 -7.20 -16.69 -15.76
N GLY A 156 -6.65 -16.33 -14.60
CA GLY A 156 -5.86 -15.12 -14.39
C GLY A 156 -6.69 -13.86 -14.17
N ASN A 157 -8.02 -13.95 -14.08
CA ASN A 157 -8.87 -12.79 -13.87
C ASN A 157 -8.85 -12.35 -12.40
N LEU A 158 -8.90 -11.04 -12.19
CA LEU A 158 -8.93 -10.48 -10.85
C LEU A 158 -10.30 -10.69 -10.20
N ARG A 159 -10.30 -11.07 -8.93
CA ARG A 159 -11.47 -11.22 -8.07
C ARG A 159 -11.21 -10.57 -6.73
N PRO A 160 -12.18 -9.88 -6.11
CA PRO A 160 -12.01 -9.40 -4.76
C PRO A 160 -11.81 -10.55 -3.79
N ALA A 161 -10.90 -10.37 -2.82
CA ALA A 161 -10.89 -11.23 -1.65
C ALA A 161 -12.21 -11.07 -0.87
N SER A 162 -12.58 -12.08 -0.09
CA SER A 162 -13.81 -12.05 0.73
C SER A 162 -13.79 -11.00 1.84
N GLU A 163 -12.60 -10.54 2.22
CA GLU A 163 -12.42 -9.53 3.27
C GLU A 163 -12.92 -8.15 2.84
N PRO A 164 -13.44 -7.35 3.79
CA PRO A 164 -13.90 -6.00 3.51
C PRO A 164 -12.76 -5.10 3.04
N LEU A 165 -13.11 -4.06 2.28
CA LEU A 165 -12.18 -2.99 1.96
C LEU A 165 -11.85 -2.17 3.22
N ARG A 166 -10.72 -1.46 3.20
CA ARG A 166 -10.34 -0.49 4.24
C ARG A 166 -10.45 0.93 3.69
N LEU A 167 -11.24 1.75 4.38
CA LEU A 167 -11.21 3.20 4.25
C LEU A 167 -10.23 3.80 5.26
N VAL A 168 -9.13 4.34 4.75
CA VAL A 168 -7.98 4.83 5.49
C VAL A 168 -7.87 6.35 5.33
N ALA A 169 -7.67 7.07 6.43
CA ALA A 169 -7.47 8.52 6.37
C ALA A 169 -6.11 8.86 5.74
N LEU A 170 -6.03 9.94 4.96
CA LEU A 170 -4.72 10.43 4.51
C LEU A 170 -3.88 10.86 5.72
N GLY A 171 -2.58 10.61 5.65
CA GLY A 171 -1.64 10.92 6.73
C GLY A 171 -1.53 9.81 7.77
N THR A 172 -2.16 8.66 7.54
CA THR A 172 -2.11 7.52 8.45
C THR A 172 -0.67 7.07 8.67
N ARG A 173 -0.30 6.89 9.94
CA ARG A 173 0.97 6.33 10.39
C ARG A 173 0.66 5.09 11.22
N GLU A 174 1.18 3.94 10.80
CA GLU A 174 0.78 2.66 11.37
C GLU A 174 1.96 1.71 11.56
N GLN A 175 1.75 0.68 12.40
CA GLN A 175 2.66 -0.44 12.56
C GLN A 175 2.11 -1.64 11.80
N ARG A 176 2.84 -2.03 10.75
CA ARG A 176 2.44 -3.11 9.86
C ARG A 176 2.93 -4.43 10.41
N ASN A 177 2.03 -5.23 10.93
CA ASN A 177 2.34 -6.57 11.41
C ASN A 177 2.76 -7.50 10.25
N ILE A 178 3.85 -8.23 10.50
CA ILE A 178 4.43 -9.22 9.60
C ILE A 178 4.49 -10.56 10.33
N HIS A 179 3.96 -11.60 9.69
CA HIS A 179 4.10 -13.00 10.07
C HIS A 179 5.33 -13.61 9.36
N VAL A 180 6.06 -14.46 10.09
CA VAL A 180 7.25 -15.16 9.60
C VAL A 180 6.96 -16.64 9.37
N ASP A 181 7.26 -17.15 8.17
CA ASP A 181 7.26 -18.58 7.88
C ASP A 181 8.70 -19.09 7.85
N GLY A 182 9.06 -19.87 8.86
CA GLY A 182 10.40 -20.41 9.01
C GLY A 182 10.77 -21.48 8.01
N ASN A 183 9.79 -22.08 7.32
CA ASN A 183 10.05 -23.08 6.28
C ASN A 183 10.58 -22.45 4.99
N GLU A 184 10.44 -21.13 4.87
CA GLU A 184 10.93 -20.34 3.74
C GLU A 184 12.38 -19.86 3.94
N PHE A 185 13.11 -20.47 4.88
CA PHE A 185 14.52 -20.18 5.16
C PHE A 185 15.41 -21.33 4.67
N THR A 186 16.31 -21.03 3.75
CA THR A 186 17.33 -21.99 3.28
C THR A 186 18.71 -21.50 3.74
N LEU A 187 19.43 -22.33 4.50
CA LEU A 187 20.75 -21.97 5.07
C LEU A 187 20.73 -20.63 5.84
N GLY A 188 19.62 -20.32 6.51
CA GLY A 188 19.43 -19.09 7.27
C GLY A 188 19.05 -17.85 6.44
N PHE A 189 18.90 -17.98 5.11
CA PHE A 189 18.45 -16.90 4.24
C PHE A 189 16.95 -17.02 3.94
N PRO A 190 16.17 -15.94 4.14
CA PRO A 190 14.74 -15.94 3.82
C PRO A 190 14.51 -15.89 2.30
N SER A 191 13.49 -16.60 1.84
CA SER A 191 12.87 -16.36 0.53
C SER A 191 11.93 -15.14 0.58
N ALA A 192 11.43 -14.70 -0.57
CA ALA A 192 10.40 -13.66 -0.63
C ALA A 192 9.11 -14.06 0.11
N ASN A 193 8.83 -15.36 0.20
CA ASN A 193 7.66 -15.90 0.90
C ASN A 193 7.88 -16.05 2.40
N ALA A 194 9.06 -15.74 2.95
CA ALA A 194 9.29 -15.84 4.39
C ALA A 194 8.49 -14.82 5.21
N PHE A 195 8.00 -13.76 4.58
CA PHE A 195 7.30 -12.65 5.25
C PHE A 195 5.94 -12.41 4.61
N ALA A 196 4.90 -12.32 5.43
CA ALA A 196 3.57 -11.97 4.98
C ALA A 196 2.91 -10.91 5.86
N LEU A 197 2.14 -10.03 5.25
CA LEU A 197 1.34 -9.04 5.95
C LEU A 197 0.14 -9.71 6.63
N GLU A 198 -0.12 -9.35 7.88
CA GLU A 198 -1.27 -9.91 8.61
C GLU A 198 -2.59 -9.23 8.25
N ASP A 199 -2.59 -7.92 8.02
CA ASP A 199 -3.80 -7.16 7.67
C ASP A 199 -3.48 -6.00 6.71
N LEU A 200 -4.53 -5.45 6.11
CA LEU A 200 -4.54 -4.16 5.41
C LEU A 200 -4.28 -3.00 6.39
N PRO A 201 -3.92 -1.78 5.92
CA PRO A 201 -3.73 -0.66 6.82
C PRO A 201 -4.97 -0.40 7.68
N PRO A 202 -4.81 0.11 8.92
CA PRO A 202 -5.93 0.36 9.80
C PRO A 202 -6.88 1.40 9.21
N GLY A 203 -8.17 1.15 9.32
CA GLY A 203 -9.21 1.97 8.73
C GLY A 203 -10.60 1.42 9.01
N LYS A 204 -11.62 2.13 8.52
CA LYS A 204 -13.00 1.66 8.61
C LYS A 204 -13.23 0.52 7.63
N SER A 205 -13.79 -0.60 8.09
CA SER A 205 -14.25 -1.67 7.22
C SER A 205 -15.37 -1.16 6.32
N VAL A 206 -15.29 -1.45 5.02
CA VAL A 206 -16.37 -1.22 4.07
C VAL A 206 -16.73 -2.57 3.46
N ALA A 207 -17.97 -3.01 3.69
CA ALA A 207 -18.44 -4.29 3.18
C ALA A 207 -18.60 -4.27 1.65
N TRP A 208 -18.38 -5.42 1.02
CA TRP A 208 -18.66 -5.59 -0.40
C TRP A 208 -20.15 -5.52 -0.69
N THR A 209 -20.52 -4.75 -1.71
CA THR A 209 -21.75 -4.96 -2.46
C THR A 209 -21.43 -5.74 -3.73
N VAL A 210 -22.42 -6.41 -4.33
CA VAL A 210 -22.23 -7.13 -5.60
C VAL A 210 -21.71 -6.19 -6.69
N GLN A 211 -22.23 -4.97 -6.74
CA GLN A 211 -21.86 -3.93 -7.70
C GLN A 211 -20.41 -3.47 -7.48
N LEU A 212 -20.04 -3.16 -6.23
CA LEU A 212 -18.69 -2.72 -5.88
C LEU A 212 -17.67 -3.83 -6.15
N ALA A 213 -17.99 -5.09 -5.82
CA ALA A 213 -17.11 -6.22 -6.08
C ALA A 213 -16.82 -6.37 -7.59
N ALA A 214 -17.84 -6.20 -8.43
CA ALA A 214 -17.68 -6.26 -9.88
C ALA A 214 -16.82 -5.12 -10.43
N SER A 215 -17.06 -3.87 -10.01
CA SER A 215 -16.32 -2.70 -10.49
C SER A 215 -14.89 -2.65 -9.93
N ALA A 216 -14.66 -3.05 -8.67
CA ALA A 216 -13.34 -3.01 -8.03
C ALA A 216 -12.34 -4.04 -8.59
N ALA A 217 -12.83 -5.08 -9.27
CA ALA A 217 -12.03 -6.16 -9.84
C ALA A 217 -11.58 -5.91 -11.29
N LEU A 218 -12.00 -4.81 -11.92
CA LEU A 218 -11.65 -4.54 -13.32
C LEU A 218 -10.12 -4.34 -13.49
N PRO A 219 -9.49 -4.92 -14.53
CA PRO A 219 -8.05 -4.77 -14.73
C PRO A 219 -7.64 -3.37 -15.21
N THR A 220 -8.58 -2.64 -15.83
CA THR A 220 -8.47 -1.27 -16.33
C THR A 220 -9.84 -0.60 -16.22
N TYR A 221 -9.89 0.74 -16.31
CA TYR A 221 -11.14 1.50 -16.22
C TYR A 221 -11.26 2.49 -17.38
N THR A 222 -12.42 2.51 -18.03
CA THR A 222 -12.89 3.68 -18.78
C THR A 222 -13.35 4.79 -17.83
N GLN A 223 -13.63 5.99 -18.35
CA GLN A 223 -14.17 7.08 -17.55
C GLN A 223 -15.52 6.72 -16.91
N GLU A 224 -16.41 6.06 -17.65
CA GLU A 224 -17.70 5.59 -17.15
C GLU A 224 -17.53 4.54 -16.04
N GLN A 225 -16.64 3.57 -16.24
CA GLN A 225 -16.35 2.54 -15.23
C GLN A 225 -15.72 3.13 -13.97
N LEU A 226 -14.90 4.18 -14.11
CA LEU A 226 -14.32 4.89 -12.96
C LEU A 226 -15.38 5.70 -12.18
N ALA A 227 -16.28 6.37 -12.90
CA ALA A 227 -17.41 7.06 -12.30
C ALA A 227 -18.30 6.06 -11.54
N LYS A 228 -18.55 4.89 -12.14
CA LYS A 228 -19.27 3.79 -11.50
C LYS A 228 -18.55 3.26 -10.26
N LEU A 229 -17.25 2.99 -10.33
CA LEU A 229 -16.46 2.56 -9.17
C LEU A 229 -16.60 3.56 -8.01
N SER A 230 -16.47 4.85 -8.31
CA SER A 230 -16.56 5.92 -7.32
C SER A 230 -17.95 5.99 -6.68
N ALA A 231 -19.01 5.85 -7.49
CA ALA A 231 -20.39 5.80 -7.01
C ALA A 231 -20.65 4.57 -6.13
N ASP A 232 -20.25 3.37 -6.59
CA ASP A 232 -20.41 2.11 -5.85
C ASP A 232 -19.66 2.17 -4.50
N MET A 233 -18.47 2.79 -4.46
CA MET A 233 -17.70 3.00 -3.22
C MET A 233 -18.41 3.94 -2.27
N ASN A 234 -18.90 5.09 -2.75
CA ASN A 234 -19.62 6.05 -1.92
C ASN A 234 -20.87 5.42 -1.31
N GLU A 235 -21.63 4.64 -2.09
CA GLU A 235 -22.80 3.91 -1.60
C GLU A 235 -22.42 2.89 -0.52
N ALA A 236 -21.35 2.12 -0.72
CA ALA A 236 -20.89 1.13 0.26
C ALA A 236 -20.41 1.79 1.56
N ILE A 237 -19.73 2.93 1.47
CA ILE A 237 -19.29 3.72 2.63
C ILE A 237 -20.51 4.25 3.39
N GLU A 238 -21.48 4.84 2.71
CA GLU A 238 -22.74 5.32 3.30
C GLU A 238 -23.50 4.21 4.02
N LYS A 239 -23.63 3.04 3.38
CA LYS A 239 -24.27 1.86 3.99
C LYS A 239 -23.53 1.38 5.23
N SER A 240 -22.21 1.40 5.22
CA SER A 240 -21.38 1.00 6.37
C SER A 240 -21.42 1.99 7.55
N ARG A 241 -21.99 3.19 7.36
CA ARG A 241 -22.22 4.18 8.44
C ARG A 241 -23.56 4.01 9.14
N ARG A 242 -24.50 3.28 8.53
CA ARG A 242 -25.83 3.05 9.11
C ARG A 242 -25.71 1.94 10.16
N PRO A 243 -26.26 2.15 11.37
CA PRO A 243 -26.21 1.16 12.46
C PRO A 243 -26.98 -0.11 12.12
#